data_AF-A0A6A4GBJ7-F1
#
_entry.id   AF-A0A6A4GBJ7-F1
#
_cell.length_a   1.000
_cell.length_b   1.000
_cell.length_c   1.000
_cell.angle_alpha   90.00
_cell.angle_beta   90.00
_cell.angle_gamma   90.00
#
_symmetry.space_group_name_H-M   'P 1'
#
loop_
_entity.id
_entity.type
_entity.pdbx_description
1 polymer ?
#
loop_
_entity_poly.entity_id
_entity_poly.type
_entity_poly.pdbx_seq_one_letter_code
_entity_poly.pdbx_strand_id
1 'polypeptide(L)'
;MASSTTTVVVDLPNPREAARSGGYKLHPLFSSPAADVLLYSTDAVMYRVHSYTLRMASGFFRDMFTLPQPSLPAGNEDVCVPGHRESRILLPTYENSNILTLFLMLITGTPVHSPLHEWGVVTAASTSSSSSCYLSNTDSTTSHPCFDVIDGILRLAENWDAPGPLSYIRFGIQSAELVRLDPLRLYAIASHFGWENERSWAAQHTMKLDILQASDVGTLETLERMSSKDLMSLLNLRHRRREEFRELLDDPDSFSVGNSEETPLCTQCGETPINNRTWKALKEAMVVEMDKRPLGDSILGFDVDGIGEEIFEGGILTWPEAEACFDAACMKEGCGGLYYDKCATLKQLQACVDDLPWDL
;
A
#
# COMPACT_ATOMS: atom_id res chain seq x y z
N MET A 1 21.74 -0.97 -26.72
CA MET A 1 22.19 -2.25 -26.13
C MET A 1 21.03 -2.76 -25.29
N ALA A 2 20.31 -3.75 -25.79
CA ALA A 2 19.18 -4.34 -25.09
C ALA A 2 19.73 -5.23 -23.97
N SER A 3 19.41 -4.91 -22.71
CA SER A 3 19.77 -5.74 -21.58
C SER A 3 18.74 -6.87 -21.50
N SER A 4 19.14 -8.07 -21.91
CA SER A 4 18.33 -9.28 -21.77
C SER A 4 18.25 -9.66 -20.30
N THR A 5 17.07 -9.53 -19.71
CA THR A 5 16.76 -10.03 -18.37
C THR A 5 16.80 -11.56 -18.43
N THR A 6 17.88 -12.17 -17.96
CA THR A 6 18.00 -13.62 -17.81
C THR A 6 17.04 -14.07 -16.71
N THR A 7 15.87 -14.58 -17.10
CA THR A 7 14.99 -15.34 -16.20
C THR A 7 15.76 -16.56 -15.74
N VAL A 8 16.19 -16.58 -14.48
CA VAL A 8 16.70 -17.80 -13.84
C VAL A 8 15.50 -18.74 -13.70
N VAL A 9 15.34 -19.64 -14.66
CA VAL A 9 14.46 -20.79 -14.51
C VAL A 9 15.09 -21.64 -13.43
N VAL A 10 14.59 -21.52 -12.20
CA VAL A 10 14.90 -22.48 -11.15
C VAL A 10 14.30 -23.79 -11.62
N ASP A 11 15.14 -24.69 -12.14
CA ASP A 11 14.73 -26.06 -12.45
C ASP A 11 14.25 -26.71 -11.15
N LEU A 12 12.93 -26.65 -10.92
CA LEU A 12 12.28 -27.36 -9.84
C LEU A 12 12.58 -28.84 -10.05
N PRO A 13 13.22 -29.52 -9.07
CA PRO A 13 13.52 -30.94 -9.21
C PRO A 13 12.23 -31.68 -9.56
N ASN A 14 12.32 -32.58 -10.54
CA ASN A 14 11.18 -33.33 -11.05
C ASN A 14 10.34 -33.82 -9.85
N PRO A 15 9.07 -33.41 -9.72
CA PRO A 15 8.24 -33.76 -8.56
C PRO A 15 8.19 -35.27 -8.31
N ARG A 16 8.37 -36.08 -9.36
CA ARG A 16 8.44 -37.54 -9.30
C ARG A 16 9.74 -38.07 -8.72
N GLU A 17 10.85 -37.35 -8.88
CA GLU A 17 12.16 -37.69 -8.30
C GLU A 17 12.27 -37.18 -6.86
N ALA A 18 11.75 -35.99 -6.56
CA ALA A 18 11.67 -35.44 -5.21
C ALA A 18 10.72 -36.26 -4.30
N ALA A 19 9.61 -36.78 -4.84
CA ALA A 19 8.73 -37.70 -4.14
C ALA A 19 9.40 -39.07 -3.85
N ARG A 20 10.41 -39.47 -4.62
CA ARG A 20 11.15 -40.73 -4.44
C ARG A 20 12.27 -40.63 -3.41
N SER A 21 12.79 -39.43 -3.14
CA SER A 21 13.90 -39.19 -2.22
C SER A 21 13.48 -38.92 -0.76
N GLY A 22 12.17 -38.93 -0.45
CA GLY A 22 11.66 -38.83 0.93
C GLY A 22 11.81 -37.46 1.59
N GLY A 23 12.15 -36.41 0.82
CA GLY A 23 12.41 -35.06 1.32
C GLY A 23 11.19 -34.14 1.45
N TYR A 24 9.97 -34.66 1.35
CA TYR A 24 8.75 -33.84 1.34
C TYR A 24 8.00 -33.89 2.68
N LYS A 25 7.39 -32.76 3.06
CA LYS A 25 6.53 -32.64 4.24
C LYS A 25 5.07 -32.60 3.81
N LEU A 26 4.24 -33.53 4.27
CA LEU A 26 2.79 -33.47 4.06
C LEU A 26 2.18 -32.40 4.97
N HIS A 27 1.41 -31.47 4.42
CA HIS A 27 0.77 -30.42 5.20
C HIS A 27 -0.30 -31.00 6.14
N PRO A 28 -0.31 -30.68 7.44
CA PRO A 28 -1.20 -31.33 8.42
C PRO A 28 -2.69 -31.10 8.12
N LEU A 29 -3.08 -29.86 7.74
CA LEU A 29 -4.48 -29.52 7.43
C LEU A 29 -4.96 -30.09 6.09
N PHE A 30 -4.04 -30.39 5.18
CA PHE A 30 -4.35 -30.86 3.83
C PHE A 30 -3.70 -32.23 3.61
N SER A 31 -4.10 -33.20 4.43
CA SER A 31 -3.50 -34.54 4.51
C SER A 31 -4.49 -35.68 4.25
N SER A 32 -5.75 -35.37 3.91
CA SER A 32 -6.84 -36.35 3.73
C SER A 32 -6.41 -37.51 2.81
N PRO A 33 -6.50 -38.77 3.26
CA PRO A 33 -6.15 -39.92 2.41
C PRO A 33 -7.09 -40.06 1.21
N ALA A 34 -8.34 -39.63 1.35
CA ALA A 34 -9.37 -39.69 0.32
C ALA A 34 -9.24 -38.59 -0.76
N ALA A 35 -8.29 -37.68 -0.63
CA ALA A 35 -8.03 -36.65 -1.63
C ALA A 35 -7.33 -37.23 -2.88
N ASP A 36 -7.86 -36.88 -4.04
CA ASP A 36 -7.47 -37.37 -5.37
C ASP A 36 -6.46 -36.46 -6.09
N VAL A 37 -6.20 -35.26 -5.57
CA VAL A 37 -5.22 -34.31 -6.08
C VAL A 37 -4.10 -34.10 -5.07
N LEU A 38 -2.87 -34.05 -5.58
CA LEU A 38 -1.66 -33.73 -4.81
C LEU A 38 -0.99 -32.48 -5.41
N LEU A 39 -1.08 -31.35 -4.71
CA LEU A 39 -0.35 -30.14 -5.04
C LEU A 39 1.02 -30.17 -4.35
N TYR A 40 2.04 -29.62 -5.02
CA TYR A 40 3.42 -29.58 -4.51
C TYR A 40 3.98 -28.16 -4.59
N SER A 41 4.40 -27.61 -3.46
CA SER A 41 5.00 -26.26 -3.36
C SER A 41 6.51 -26.28 -3.66
N THR A 42 7.08 -25.09 -3.91
CA THR A 42 8.50 -24.92 -4.23
C THR A 42 9.44 -25.25 -3.06
N ASP A 43 8.94 -25.18 -1.82
CA ASP A 43 9.64 -25.51 -0.57
C ASP A 43 9.31 -26.93 -0.05
N ALA A 44 8.95 -27.84 -0.96
CA ALA A 44 8.77 -29.26 -0.72
C ALA A 44 7.64 -29.64 0.27
N VAL A 45 6.58 -28.83 0.33
CA VAL A 45 5.36 -29.16 1.06
C VAL A 45 4.30 -29.72 0.11
N MET A 46 3.69 -30.83 0.51
CA MET A 46 2.63 -31.50 -0.25
C MET A 46 1.26 -31.25 0.36
N TYR A 47 0.27 -31.02 -0.50
CA TYR A 47 -1.12 -30.76 -0.13
C TYR A 47 -2.04 -31.74 -0.81
N ARG A 48 -2.72 -32.56 -0.01
CA ARG A 48 -3.78 -33.46 -0.45
C ARG A 48 -5.10 -32.71 -0.42
N VAL A 49 -5.66 -32.45 -1.60
CA VAL A 49 -6.89 -31.67 -1.79
C VAL A 49 -7.85 -32.47 -2.68
N HIS A 50 -9.15 -32.35 -2.42
CA HIS A 50 -10.16 -32.98 -3.27
C HIS A 50 -10.35 -32.17 -4.56
N SER A 51 -10.38 -32.85 -5.72
CA SER A 51 -10.68 -32.23 -7.02
C SER A 51 -12.03 -31.50 -7.00
N TYR A 52 -13.02 -32.05 -6.27
CA TYR A 52 -14.30 -31.40 -6.07
C TYR A 52 -14.17 -29.99 -5.49
N THR A 53 -13.39 -29.81 -4.41
CA THR A 53 -13.14 -28.49 -3.80
C THR A 53 -12.51 -27.53 -4.81
N LEU A 54 -11.46 -27.97 -5.52
CA LEU A 54 -10.77 -27.15 -6.50
C LEU A 54 -11.70 -26.72 -7.65
N ARG A 55 -12.54 -27.64 -8.19
CA ARG A 55 -13.52 -27.32 -9.24
C ARG A 55 -14.60 -26.33 -8.80
N MET A 56 -15.02 -26.42 -7.54
CA MET A 56 -16.07 -25.55 -7.02
C MET A 56 -15.57 -24.14 -6.72
N ALA A 57 -14.29 -24.00 -6.35
CA ALA A 57 -13.71 -22.72 -5.95
C ALA A 57 -12.89 -22.03 -7.04
N SER A 58 -12.51 -22.73 -8.11
CA SER A 58 -11.64 -22.23 -9.18
C SER A 58 -12.16 -22.63 -10.56
N GLY A 59 -12.36 -21.64 -11.44
CA GLY A 59 -12.75 -21.89 -12.83
C GLY A 59 -11.66 -22.56 -13.64
N PHE A 60 -10.39 -22.23 -13.38
CA PHE A 60 -9.24 -22.91 -13.98
C PHE A 60 -9.27 -24.42 -13.74
N PHE A 61 -9.46 -24.85 -12.49
CA PHE A 61 -9.50 -26.27 -12.17
C PHE A 61 -10.77 -26.96 -12.68
N ARG A 62 -11.91 -26.26 -12.68
CA ARG A 62 -13.15 -26.75 -13.30
C ARG A 62 -12.90 -27.16 -14.74
N ASP A 63 -12.22 -26.31 -15.51
CA ASP A 63 -11.96 -26.57 -16.92
C ASP A 63 -10.81 -27.59 -17.09
N MET A 64 -9.72 -27.46 -16.33
CA MET A 64 -8.55 -28.35 -16.39
C MET A 64 -8.95 -29.83 -16.15
N PHE A 65 -9.83 -30.11 -15.20
CA PHE A 65 -10.27 -31.48 -14.92
C PHE A 65 -11.26 -32.06 -15.94
N THR A 66 -11.76 -31.25 -16.89
CA THR A 66 -12.58 -31.75 -18.01
C THR A 66 -11.75 -32.17 -19.22
N LEU A 67 -10.47 -31.79 -19.26
CA LEU A 67 -9.59 -32.08 -20.39
C LEU A 67 -9.24 -33.58 -20.44
N PRO A 68 -9.14 -34.19 -21.64
CA PRO A 68 -8.67 -35.57 -21.78
C PRO A 68 -7.25 -35.69 -21.22
N GLN A 69 -7.06 -36.51 -20.20
CA GLN A 69 -5.71 -36.79 -19.72
C GLN A 69 -4.96 -37.65 -20.75
N PRO A 70 -3.67 -37.39 -21.00
CA PRO A 70 -2.86 -38.26 -21.85
C PRO A 70 -2.87 -39.67 -21.26
N SER A 71 -3.37 -40.63 -22.05
CA SER A 71 -3.33 -42.04 -21.68
C SER A 71 -1.87 -42.45 -21.50
N LEU A 72 -1.45 -42.66 -20.24
CA LEU A 72 -0.14 -43.21 -19.94
C LEU A 72 -0.02 -44.56 -20.68
N PRO A 73 1.05 -44.81 -21.45
CA PRO A 73 1.25 -46.10 -22.08
C PRO A 73 1.33 -47.17 -20.98
N ALA A 74 0.44 -48.16 -21.07
CA ALA A 74 0.40 -49.32 -20.19
C ALA A 74 1.76 -50.03 -20.24
N GLY A 75 2.62 -49.79 -19.25
CA GLY A 75 3.97 -50.37 -19.25
C GLY A 75 4.96 -49.83 -18.24
N ASN A 76 4.72 -48.66 -17.62
CA ASN A 76 5.59 -48.18 -16.55
C ASN A 76 4.89 -48.27 -15.20
N GLU A 77 5.46 -49.13 -14.37
CA GLU A 77 5.08 -49.53 -13.03
C GLU A 77 4.49 -48.41 -12.17
N ASP A 78 3.38 -48.73 -11.51
CA ASP A 78 2.73 -47.95 -10.48
C ASP A 78 3.75 -47.39 -9.49
N VAL A 79 3.98 -46.07 -9.55
CA VAL A 79 4.66 -45.35 -8.48
C VAL A 79 3.67 -45.21 -7.33
N CYS A 80 3.63 -46.24 -6.47
CA CYS A 80 2.99 -46.18 -5.17
C CYS A 80 3.74 -45.16 -4.31
N VAL A 81 3.12 -44.00 -4.06
CA VAL A 81 3.42 -43.24 -2.83
C VAL A 81 3.19 -44.22 -1.66
N PRO A 82 4.09 -44.33 -0.67
CA PRO A 82 3.90 -45.27 0.43
C PRO A 82 2.54 -45.02 1.09
N GLY A 83 1.59 -45.94 0.85
CA GLY A 83 0.29 -45.95 1.50
C GLY A 83 -0.99 -46.03 0.65
N HIS A 84 -1.05 -45.75 -0.67
CA HIS A 84 -2.33 -45.82 -1.42
C HIS A 84 -2.21 -46.27 -2.88
N ARG A 85 -3.16 -47.12 -3.31
CA ARG A 85 -3.29 -47.81 -4.62
C ARG A 85 -4.04 -47.02 -5.71
N GLU A 86 -4.32 -45.74 -5.52
CA GLU A 86 -5.16 -44.95 -6.44
C GLU A 86 -4.35 -43.91 -7.21
N SER A 87 -4.61 -43.79 -8.52
CA SER A 87 -4.00 -42.81 -9.42
C SER A 87 -4.34 -41.38 -8.96
N ARG A 88 -3.38 -40.70 -8.32
CA ARG A 88 -3.53 -39.29 -7.92
C ARG A 88 -3.01 -38.36 -9.00
N ILE A 89 -3.70 -37.25 -9.22
CA ILE A 89 -3.23 -36.18 -10.11
C ILE A 89 -2.19 -35.37 -9.34
N LEU A 90 -0.94 -35.41 -9.80
CA LEU A 90 0.16 -34.60 -9.25
C LEU A 90 0.28 -33.29 -10.01
N LEU A 91 0.14 -32.17 -9.31
CA LEU A 91 0.23 -30.83 -9.89
C LEU A 91 1.35 -30.05 -9.20
N PRO A 92 2.50 -29.83 -9.88
CA PRO A 92 3.52 -28.92 -9.37
C PRO A 92 2.97 -27.48 -9.38
N THR A 93 3.30 -26.74 -8.33
CA THR A 93 2.98 -25.32 -8.21
C THR A 93 4.27 -24.51 -8.11
N TYR A 94 4.22 -23.25 -8.55
CA TYR A 94 5.35 -22.32 -8.49
C TYR A 94 5.32 -21.43 -7.24
N GLU A 95 4.47 -21.77 -6.27
CA GLU A 95 4.28 -21.02 -5.03
C GLU A 95 4.91 -21.75 -3.84
N ASN A 96 5.33 -20.98 -2.83
CA ASN A 96 5.81 -21.53 -1.56
C ASN A 96 4.66 -21.97 -0.65
N SER A 97 4.98 -22.63 0.46
CA SER A 97 3.97 -23.12 1.40
C SER A 97 3.17 -22.03 2.10
N ASN A 98 3.74 -20.85 2.35
CA ASN A 98 3.04 -19.75 3.02
C ASN A 98 1.87 -19.22 2.19
N ILE A 99 2.09 -19.01 0.88
CA ILE A 99 1.07 -18.55 -0.05
C ILE A 99 0.04 -19.66 -0.29
N LEU A 100 0.51 -20.87 -0.60
CA LEU A 100 -0.37 -21.98 -0.97
C LEU A 100 -1.24 -22.43 0.20
N THR A 101 -0.73 -22.43 1.44
CA THR A 101 -1.51 -22.78 2.63
C THR A 101 -2.67 -21.80 2.83
N LEU A 102 -2.38 -20.49 2.83
CA LEU A 102 -3.41 -19.46 3.01
C LEU A 102 -4.43 -19.50 1.87
N PHE A 103 -3.98 -19.61 0.62
CA PHE A 103 -4.86 -19.73 -0.53
C PHE A 103 -5.80 -20.95 -0.40
N LEU A 104 -5.25 -22.12 -0.05
CA LEU A 104 -6.03 -23.34 0.14
C LEU A 104 -7.03 -23.20 1.30
N MET A 105 -6.65 -22.55 2.40
CA MET A 105 -7.56 -22.25 3.51
C MET A 105 -8.73 -21.39 3.04
N LEU A 106 -8.47 -20.32 2.28
CA LEU A 106 -9.49 -19.42 1.75
C LEU A 106 -10.48 -20.14 0.82
N ILE A 107 -10.00 -20.97 -0.12
CA ILE A 107 -10.90 -21.68 -1.05
C ILE A 107 -11.62 -22.87 -0.41
N THR A 108 -11.13 -23.41 0.70
CA THR A 108 -11.76 -24.52 1.43
C THR A 108 -12.70 -24.05 2.53
N GLY A 109 -12.74 -22.75 2.83
CA GLY A 109 -13.48 -22.20 3.96
C GLY A 109 -12.88 -22.55 5.32
N THR A 110 -11.59 -22.89 5.35
CA THR A 110 -10.87 -23.10 6.62
C THR A 110 -10.62 -21.73 7.27
N PRO A 111 -10.91 -21.54 8.56
CA PRO A 111 -10.73 -20.26 9.23
C PRO A 111 -9.28 -19.76 9.15
N VAL A 112 -9.07 -18.54 8.66
CA VAL A 112 -7.80 -17.82 8.75
C VAL A 112 -7.86 -16.94 9.99
N HIS A 113 -6.99 -17.20 10.97
CA HIS A 113 -7.03 -16.53 12.27
C HIS A 113 -6.22 -15.24 12.35
N SER A 114 -5.25 -15.05 11.43
CA SER A 114 -4.43 -13.86 11.39
C SER A 114 -5.03 -12.79 10.46
N PRO A 115 -5.06 -11.52 10.87
CA PRO A 115 -5.42 -10.42 10.00
C PRO A 115 -4.37 -10.25 8.89
N LEU A 116 -4.74 -9.56 7.80
CA LEU A 116 -3.89 -9.41 6.61
C LEU A 116 -2.51 -8.81 6.93
N HIS A 117 -2.44 -7.84 7.84
CA HIS A 117 -1.18 -7.17 8.20
C HIS A 117 -0.18 -8.08 8.94
N GLU A 118 -0.63 -9.23 9.46
CA GLU A 118 0.24 -10.23 10.11
C GLU A 118 0.68 -11.36 9.17
N TRP A 119 0.21 -11.37 7.92
CA TRP A 119 0.58 -12.41 6.96
C TRP A 119 2.08 -12.37 6.66
N GLY A 120 2.70 -13.54 6.48
CA GLY A 120 4.13 -13.65 6.23
C GLY A 120 5.02 -13.47 7.47
N VAL A 121 4.47 -13.05 8.62
CA VAL A 121 5.18 -13.11 9.89
C VAL A 121 5.26 -14.58 10.30
N VAL A 122 6.45 -15.17 10.21
CA VAL A 122 6.71 -16.49 10.77
C VAL A 122 6.64 -16.36 12.29
N THR A 123 5.43 -16.42 12.86
CA THR A 123 5.31 -16.70 14.28
C THR A 123 5.87 -18.10 14.44
N ALA A 124 7.06 -18.20 15.04
CA ALA A 124 7.56 -19.45 15.57
C ALA A 124 6.59 -19.94 16.65
N ALA A 125 5.48 -20.54 16.23
CA ALA A 125 4.50 -21.16 17.09
C ALA A 125 5.09 -22.46 17.61
N SER A 126 6.02 -22.35 18.57
CA SER A 126 6.44 -23.40 19.49
C SER A 126 7.23 -22.84 20.68
N THR A 127 6.78 -21.77 21.31
CA THR A 127 6.94 -21.61 22.76
C THR A 127 5.94 -20.58 23.29
N SER A 128 5.08 -21.04 24.18
CA SER A 128 4.21 -20.21 25.01
C SER A 128 5.02 -19.18 25.79
N SER A 129 4.94 -17.90 25.45
CA SER A 129 5.07 -16.77 26.37
C SER A 129 4.50 -15.53 25.70
N SER A 130 3.47 -14.96 26.30
CA SER A 130 2.98 -13.64 25.97
C SER A 130 4.12 -12.62 26.10
N SER A 131 4.59 -12.11 24.98
CA SER A 131 5.35 -10.87 24.92
C SER A 131 4.99 -10.18 23.62
N SER A 132 4.22 -9.10 23.75
CA SER A 132 4.10 -8.07 22.72
C SER A 132 5.51 -7.57 22.42
N CYS A 133 6.10 -8.03 21.31
CA CYS A 133 7.31 -7.44 20.77
C CYS A 133 6.90 -6.34 19.80
N TYR A 134 6.79 -5.13 20.33
CA TYR A 134 7.08 -3.93 19.54
C TYR A 134 8.50 -4.10 18.99
N LEU A 135 8.60 -4.48 17.71
CA LEU A 135 9.86 -4.42 17.00
C LEU A 135 10.14 -2.95 16.66
N SER A 136 10.73 -2.25 17.62
CA SER A 136 11.70 -1.21 17.32
C SER A 136 12.94 -1.90 16.74
N ASN A 137 13.06 -1.95 15.41
CA ASN A 137 14.35 -2.14 14.79
C ASN A 137 14.42 -1.35 13.48
N THR A 138 15.22 -0.28 13.55
CA THR A 138 15.72 0.51 12.44
C THR A 138 16.70 -0.34 11.64
N ASP A 139 16.20 -1.05 10.63
CA ASP A 139 17.01 -1.48 9.49
C ASP A 139 16.18 -1.27 8.22
N SER A 140 16.65 -0.35 7.39
CA SER A 140 16.04 0.21 6.20
C SER A 140 16.03 -0.76 5.02
N THR A 141 15.37 -1.90 5.22
CA THR A 141 14.92 -2.79 4.14
C THR A 141 13.41 -2.94 4.26
N THR A 142 12.71 -2.09 3.52
CA THR A 142 11.26 -1.86 3.42
C THR A 142 10.49 -2.98 2.70
N SER A 143 10.84 -4.25 2.94
CA SER A 143 9.96 -5.36 2.55
C SER A 143 8.95 -5.59 3.66
N HIS A 144 7.69 -5.30 3.37
CA HIS A 144 6.58 -5.68 4.22
C HIS A 144 6.10 -7.09 3.81
N PRO A 145 6.45 -8.15 4.57
CA PRO A 145 6.21 -9.54 4.14
C PRO A 145 4.73 -9.86 3.94
N CYS A 146 3.83 -9.13 4.62
CA CYS A 146 2.39 -9.26 4.44
C CYS A 146 1.96 -8.90 3.02
N PHE A 147 2.49 -7.83 2.44
CA PHE A 147 2.18 -7.44 1.07
C PHE A 147 2.72 -8.43 0.04
N ASP A 148 3.88 -9.04 0.29
CA ASP A 148 4.43 -10.07 -0.61
C ASP A 148 3.53 -11.32 -0.63
N VAL A 149 2.99 -11.71 0.52
CA VAL A 149 2.02 -12.80 0.64
C VAL A 149 0.67 -12.42 0.00
N ILE A 150 0.17 -11.20 0.23
CA ILE A 150 -1.04 -10.68 -0.39
C ILE A 150 -0.90 -10.71 -1.92
N ASP A 151 0.18 -10.16 -2.47
CA ASP A 151 0.45 -10.17 -3.92
C ASP A 151 0.58 -11.58 -4.48
N GLY A 152 1.16 -12.52 -3.72
CA GLY A 152 1.21 -13.93 -4.08
C GLY A 152 -0.18 -14.56 -4.19
N ILE A 153 -1.02 -14.33 -3.18
CA ILE A 153 -2.40 -14.86 -3.14
C ILE A 153 -3.26 -14.22 -4.24
N LEU A 154 -3.13 -12.91 -4.47
CA LEU A 154 -3.85 -12.20 -5.53
C LEU A 154 -3.46 -12.71 -6.92
N ARG A 155 -2.15 -12.86 -7.20
CA ARG A 155 -1.66 -13.47 -8.45
C ARG A 155 -2.16 -14.89 -8.62
N LEU A 156 -2.16 -15.69 -7.56
CA LEU A 156 -2.68 -17.06 -7.61
C LEU A 156 -4.19 -17.08 -7.88
N ALA A 157 -4.93 -16.14 -7.28
CA ALA A 157 -6.37 -16.02 -7.46
C ALA A 157 -6.75 -15.61 -8.89
N GLU A 158 -5.98 -14.72 -9.53
CA GLU A 158 -6.15 -14.41 -10.96
C GLU A 158 -5.79 -15.62 -11.83
N ASN A 159 -4.61 -16.23 -11.61
CA ASN A 159 -4.11 -17.34 -12.42
C ASN A 159 -5.00 -18.58 -12.33
N TRP A 160 -5.56 -18.85 -11.15
CA TRP A 160 -6.43 -20.00 -10.90
C TRP A 160 -7.92 -19.63 -11.01
N ASP A 161 -8.27 -18.42 -11.43
CA ASP A 161 -9.66 -17.95 -11.54
C ASP A 161 -10.50 -18.30 -10.29
N ALA A 162 -10.00 -17.84 -9.12
CA ALA A 162 -10.57 -18.12 -7.81
C ALA A 162 -11.06 -16.82 -7.15
N PRO A 163 -12.37 -16.50 -7.22
CA PRO A 163 -12.90 -15.21 -6.74
C PRO A 163 -12.98 -15.11 -5.20
N GLY A 164 -12.96 -16.23 -4.49
CA GLY A 164 -13.05 -16.27 -3.02
C GLY A 164 -11.90 -15.51 -2.33
N PRO A 165 -10.63 -15.87 -2.59
CA PRO A 165 -9.48 -15.14 -2.06
C PRO A 165 -9.47 -13.64 -2.38
N LEU A 166 -9.86 -13.24 -3.60
CA LEU A 166 -9.98 -11.82 -3.99
C LEU A 166 -10.97 -11.09 -3.08
N SER A 167 -12.14 -11.69 -2.87
CA SER A 167 -13.20 -11.11 -2.04
C SER A 167 -12.77 -10.98 -0.58
N TYR A 168 -12.05 -11.98 -0.05
CA TYR A 168 -11.53 -11.97 1.31
C TYR A 168 -10.50 -10.85 1.50
N ILE A 169 -9.54 -10.72 0.59
CA ILE A 169 -8.50 -9.68 0.66
C ILE A 169 -9.13 -8.30 0.54
N ARG A 170 -10.02 -8.09 -0.44
CA ARG A 170 -10.74 -6.82 -0.61
C ARG A 170 -11.44 -6.40 0.68
N PHE A 171 -12.11 -7.33 1.37
CA PHE A 171 -12.79 -7.03 2.63
C PHE A 171 -11.84 -6.56 3.75
N GLY A 172 -10.61 -7.06 3.77
CA GLY A 172 -9.61 -6.72 4.80
C GLY A 172 -8.63 -5.60 4.43
N ILE A 173 -8.60 -5.14 3.17
CA ILE A 173 -7.54 -4.26 2.67
C ILE A 173 -7.59 -2.84 3.26
N GLN A 174 -8.77 -2.39 3.73
CA GLN A 174 -8.95 -1.10 4.39
C GLN A 174 -8.54 -1.08 5.87
N SER A 175 -7.63 -1.98 6.27
CA SER A 175 -7.09 -2.05 7.63
C SER A 175 -6.18 -0.85 7.92
N ALA A 176 -6.39 -0.18 9.06
CA ALA A 176 -5.54 0.92 9.53
C ALA A 176 -4.05 0.54 9.58
N GLU A 177 -3.74 -0.68 10.04
CA GLU A 177 -2.35 -1.17 10.05
C GLU A 177 -1.75 -1.32 8.65
N LEU A 178 -2.50 -1.80 7.65
CA LEU A 178 -1.96 -1.98 6.29
C LEU A 178 -1.64 -0.63 5.64
N VAL A 179 -2.53 0.35 5.79
CA VAL A 179 -2.34 1.68 5.18
C VAL A 179 -1.27 2.51 5.88
N ARG A 180 -0.98 2.19 7.15
CA ARG A 180 0.17 2.74 7.86
C ARG A 180 1.48 2.15 7.34
N LEU A 181 1.49 0.88 6.93
CA LEU A 181 2.68 0.22 6.38
C LEU A 181 3.01 0.74 4.97
N ASP A 182 2.09 0.60 4.01
CA ASP A 182 2.34 1.00 2.63
C ASP A 182 1.04 1.41 1.90
N PRO A 183 0.65 2.70 1.97
CA PRO A 183 -0.58 3.17 1.32
C PRO A 183 -0.47 3.17 -0.20
N LEU A 184 0.75 3.29 -0.76
CA LEU A 184 0.96 3.32 -2.20
C LEU A 184 0.75 1.94 -2.82
N ARG A 185 1.26 0.88 -2.17
CA ARG A 185 1.05 -0.50 -2.63
C ARG A 185 -0.42 -0.92 -2.50
N LEU A 186 -1.13 -0.45 -1.46
CA LEU A 186 -2.60 -0.63 -1.40
C LEU A 186 -3.31 0.08 -2.55
N TYR A 187 -2.93 1.31 -2.88
CA TYR A 187 -3.48 2.02 -4.02
C TYR A 187 -3.22 1.27 -5.33
N ALA A 188 -2.01 0.74 -5.53
CA ALA A 188 -1.66 -0.04 -6.72
C ALA A 188 -2.48 -1.33 -6.82
N ILE A 189 -2.63 -2.08 -5.72
CA ILE A 189 -3.46 -3.28 -5.65
C ILE A 189 -4.92 -2.96 -5.98
N ALA A 190 -5.51 -1.98 -5.30
CA ALA A 190 -6.91 -1.61 -5.51
C ALA A 190 -7.16 -1.09 -6.94
N SER A 191 -6.20 -0.38 -7.53
CA SER A 191 -6.27 0.07 -8.92
C SER A 191 -6.23 -1.09 -9.91
N HIS A 192 -5.32 -2.05 -9.73
CA HIS A 192 -5.20 -3.23 -10.61
C HIS A 192 -6.50 -4.05 -10.66
N PHE A 193 -7.16 -4.22 -9.51
CA PHE A 193 -8.40 -4.99 -9.40
C PHE A 193 -9.70 -4.17 -9.62
N GLY A 194 -9.60 -2.86 -9.88
CA GLY A 194 -10.78 -2.00 -10.08
C GLY A 194 -11.66 -1.85 -8.81
N TRP A 195 -11.05 -1.88 -7.63
CA TRP A 195 -11.73 -1.73 -6.35
C TRP A 195 -11.86 -0.25 -6.00
N GLU A 196 -12.81 0.45 -6.64
CA GLU A 196 -12.88 1.92 -6.63
C GLU A 196 -12.97 2.55 -5.23
N ASN A 197 -13.74 1.94 -4.31
CA ASN A 197 -13.87 2.46 -2.94
C ASN A 197 -12.54 2.35 -2.18
N GLU A 198 -11.91 1.17 -2.27
CA GLU A 198 -10.64 0.87 -1.63
C GLU A 198 -9.50 1.69 -2.25
N ARG A 199 -9.55 1.92 -3.57
CA ARG A 199 -8.64 2.75 -4.34
C ARG A 199 -8.73 4.21 -3.92
N SER A 200 -9.93 4.77 -3.88
CA SER A 200 -10.16 6.15 -3.44
C SER A 200 -9.65 6.36 -2.03
N TRP A 201 -9.99 5.44 -1.12
CA TRP A 201 -9.48 5.47 0.25
C TRP A 201 -7.95 5.43 0.30
N ALA A 202 -7.32 4.45 -0.37
CA ALA A 202 -5.86 4.34 -0.37
C ALA A 202 -5.18 5.58 -0.96
N ALA A 203 -5.72 6.18 -2.03
CA ALA A 203 -5.19 7.40 -2.64
C ALA A 203 -5.12 8.57 -1.65
N GLN A 204 -6.15 8.76 -0.83
CA GLN A 204 -6.16 9.81 0.21
C GLN A 204 -4.98 9.63 1.18
N HIS A 205 -4.71 8.38 1.58
CA HIS A 205 -3.59 8.05 2.46
C HIS A 205 -2.21 8.19 1.82
N THR A 206 -2.11 8.22 0.49
CA THR A 206 -0.83 8.51 -0.20
C THR A 206 -0.46 9.99 -0.18
N MET A 207 -1.40 10.89 0.17
CA MET A 207 -1.15 12.34 0.20
C MET A 207 -0.10 12.74 1.23
N LYS A 208 0.15 11.89 2.23
CA LYS A 208 1.21 12.06 3.22
C LYS A 208 2.61 11.73 2.68
N LEU A 209 2.72 11.01 1.56
CA LEU A 209 4.00 10.54 1.04
C LEU A 209 4.60 11.55 0.06
N ASP A 210 5.91 11.79 0.08
CA ASP A 210 6.62 12.43 -1.04
C ASP A 210 7.00 11.38 -2.10
N ILE A 211 6.09 11.15 -3.05
CA ILE A 211 6.26 10.13 -4.09
C ILE A 211 7.26 10.55 -5.19
N LEU A 212 7.56 11.85 -5.31
CA LEU A 212 8.42 12.36 -6.39
C LEU A 212 9.91 12.33 -6.01
N GLN A 213 10.21 12.43 -4.71
CA GLN A 213 11.56 12.28 -4.15
C GLN A 213 11.75 10.94 -3.43
N ALA A 214 10.90 9.95 -3.71
CA ALA A 214 11.00 8.64 -3.09
C ALA A 214 12.37 8.00 -3.37
N SER A 215 13.12 7.74 -2.30
CA SER A 215 14.40 7.03 -2.33
C SER A 215 14.26 5.56 -1.90
N ASP A 216 13.08 5.20 -1.40
CA ASP A 216 12.76 3.87 -0.94
C ASP A 216 12.55 2.90 -2.11
N VAL A 217 13.22 1.75 -2.06
CA VAL A 217 13.19 0.73 -3.13
C VAL A 217 11.77 0.18 -3.32
N GLY A 218 11.05 -0.11 -2.23
CA GLY A 218 9.69 -0.66 -2.31
C GLY A 218 8.69 0.31 -2.94
N THR A 219 8.81 1.60 -2.63
CA THR A 219 8.03 2.66 -3.24
C THR A 219 8.30 2.77 -4.74
N LEU A 220 9.57 2.74 -5.15
CA LEU A 220 9.97 2.79 -6.57
C LEU A 220 9.47 1.57 -7.35
N GLU A 221 9.63 0.37 -6.82
CA GLU A 221 9.11 -0.86 -7.44
C GLU A 221 7.59 -0.81 -7.62
N THR A 222 6.87 -0.26 -6.64
CA THR A 222 5.41 -0.08 -6.71
C THR A 222 5.02 0.92 -7.81
N LEU A 223 5.74 2.04 -7.92
CA LEU A 223 5.53 3.04 -8.98
C LEU A 223 5.80 2.45 -10.37
N GLU A 224 6.86 1.67 -10.53
CA GLU A 224 7.24 1.03 -11.80
C GLU A 224 6.20 0.00 -12.28
N ARG A 225 5.57 -0.71 -11.35
CA ARG A 225 4.56 -1.72 -11.65
C ARG A 225 3.17 -1.14 -11.94
N MET A 226 2.92 0.09 -11.54
CA MET A 226 1.61 0.73 -11.69
C MET A 226 1.31 1.07 -13.15
N SER A 227 0.05 0.97 -13.55
CA SER A 227 -0.35 1.41 -14.89
C SER A 227 -0.17 2.93 -15.03
N SER A 228 0.20 3.40 -16.22
CA SER A 228 0.34 4.84 -16.47
C SER A 228 -0.97 5.60 -16.22
N LYS A 229 -2.12 4.96 -16.47
CA LYS A 229 -3.45 5.53 -16.19
C LYS A 229 -3.64 5.80 -14.70
N ASP A 230 -3.30 4.81 -13.86
CA ASP A 230 -3.53 4.90 -12.42
C ASP A 230 -2.54 5.83 -11.74
N LEU A 231 -1.29 5.84 -12.22
CA LEU A 231 -0.29 6.82 -11.79
C LEU A 231 -0.73 8.25 -12.17
N MET A 232 -1.20 8.47 -13.39
CA MET A 232 -1.68 9.79 -13.82
C MET A 232 -2.91 10.24 -13.04
N SER A 233 -3.81 9.32 -12.68
CA SER A 233 -4.97 9.64 -11.83
C SER A 233 -4.53 10.15 -10.46
N LEU A 234 -3.56 9.47 -9.86
CA LEU A 234 -2.99 9.88 -8.58
C LEU A 234 -2.25 11.23 -8.67
N LEU A 235 -1.42 11.41 -9.70
CA LEU A 235 -0.70 12.66 -9.92
C LEU A 235 -1.63 13.84 -10.20
N ASN A 236 -2.74 13.62 -10.92
CA ASN A 236 -3.74 14.64 -11.19
C ASN A 236 -4.47 15.08 -9.91
N LEU A 237 -4.82 14.16 -9.01
CA LEU A 237 -5.39 14.51 -7.71
C LEU A 237 -4.41 15.37 -6.89
N ARG A 238 -3.15 14.96 -6.81
CA ARG A 238 -2.10 15.74 -6.11
C ARG A 238 -1.90 17.12 -6.74
N HIS A 239 -1.90 17.19 -8.07
CA HIS A 239 -1.80 18.43 -8.82
C HIS A 239 -2.99 19.37 -8.54
N ARG A 240 -4.23 18.88 -8.66
CA ARG A 240 -5.46 19.63 -8.39
C ARG A 240 -5.46 20.20 -6.97
N ARG A 241 -5.15 19.39 -5.97
CA ARG A 241 -5.06 19.85 -4.56
C ARG A 241 -4.08 21.01 -4.39
N ARG A 242 -2.90 20.93 -5.00
CA ARG A 242 -1.91 22.01 -4.94
C ARG A 242 -2.38 23.28 -5.66
N GLU A 243 -2.93 23.15 -6.86
CA GLU A 243 -3.37 24.30 -7.65
C GLU A 243 -4.56 25.01 -6.98
N GLU A 244 -5.56 24.25 -6.52
CA GLU A 244 -6.71 24.81 -5.80
C GLU A 244 -6.27 25.46 -4.47
N PHE A 245 -5.34 24.84 -3.73
CA PHE A 245 -4.75 25.47 -2.55
C PHE A 245 -4.03 26.78 -2.88
N ARG A 246 -3.29 26.84 -4.00
CA ARG A 246 -2.63 28.08 -4.45
C ARG A 246 -3.66 29.17 -4.78
N GLU A 247 -4.75 28.82 -5.45
CA GLU A 247 -5.83 29.76 -5.75
C GLU A 247 -6.46 30.32 -4.46
N LEU A 248 -6.71 29.47 -3.47
CA LEU A 248 -7.23 29.88 -2.15
C LEU A 248 -6.24 30.80 -1.39
N LEU A 249 -4.94 30.55 -1.51
CA LEU A 249 -3.91 31.43 -0.93
C LEU A 249 -3.80 32.79 -1.63
N ASP A 250 -4.23 32.88 -2.89
CA ASP A 250 -4.24 34.11 -3.67
C ASP A 250 -5.55 34.91 -3.53
N ASP A 251 -6.56 34.35 -2.84
CA ASP A 251 -7.83 35.03 -2.57
C ASP A 251 -7.62 36.30 -1.71
N PRO A 252 -8.00 37.49 -2.21
CA PRO A 252 -7.86 38.73 -1.46
C PRO A 252 -8.85 38.87 -0.30
N ASP A 253 -9.98 38.16 -0.32
CA ASP A 253 -10.96 38.22 0.76
C ASP A 253 -10.47 37.44 1.99
N SER A 254 -9.84 36.29 1.76
CA SER A 254 -9.21 35.49 2.80
C SER A 254 -7.91 36.12 3.33
N PHE A 255 -7.01 36.55 2.44
CA PHE A 255 -5.68 37.07 2.81
C PHE A 255 -5.43 38.51 2.33
N SER A 256 -6.30 39.42 2.74
CA SER A 256 -6.31 40.84 2.32
C SER A 256 -4.96 41.56 2.42
N VAL A 257 -4.27 41.46 3.57
CA VAL A 257 -2.96 42.12 3.77
C VAL A 257 -1.92 41.59 2.78
N GLY A 258 -1.92 40.28 2.53
CA GLY A 258 -0.93 39.61 1.70
C GLY A 258 -1.17 39.77 0.19
N ASN A 259 -2.43 39.91 -0.21
CA ASN A 259 -2.90 39.85 -1.61
C ASN A 259 -3.46 41.18 -2.14
N SER A 260 -3.43 42.26 -1.35
CA SER A 260 -3.85 43.59 -1.80
C SER A 260 -3.07 44.07 -3.05
N GLU A 261 -3.80 44.52 -4.07
CA GLU A 261 -3.23 45.17 -5.26
C GLU A 261 -2.61 46.53 -4.93
N GLU A 262 -3.18 47.23 -3.93
CA GLU A 262 -2.64 48.45 -3.38
C GLU A 262 -1.63 48.15 -2.26
N THR A 263 -0.72 49.09 -1.98
CA THR A 263 0.24 48.91 -0.88
C THR A 263 -0.50 48.99 0.46
N PRO A 264 -0.71 47.88 1.19
CA PRO A 264 -1.52 47.92 2.39
C PRO A 264 -0.78 48.70 3.48
N LEU A 265 -1.53 49.45 4.29
CA LEU A 265 -0.97 50.22 5.40
C LEU A 265 -1.06 49.40 6.69
N CYS A 266 -0.11 49.60 7.60
CA CYS A 266 -0.09 48.95 8.91
C CYS A 266 -1.43 49.18 9.64
N THR A 267 -2.06 48.10 10.07
CA THR A 267 -3.37 48.11 10.75
C THR A 267 -3.36 48.86 12.08
N GLN A 268 -2.20 48.99 12.73
CA GLN A 268 -2.06 49.67 14.02
C GLN A 268 -1.76 51.17 13.89
N CYS A 269 -0.90 51.59 12.96
CA CYS A 269 -0.54 53.00 12.80
C CYS A 269 -1.20 53.71 11.62
N GLY A 270 -1.75 52.98 10.64
CA GLY A 270 -2.45 53.52 9.48
C GLY A 270 -1.60 54.28 8.47
N GLU A 271 -0.27 54.37 8.66
CA GLU A 271 0.61 55.25 7.86
C GLU A 271 1.74 54.52 7.14
N THR A 272 2.26 53.44 7.72
CA THR A 272 3.44 52.75 7.18
C THR A 272 3.03 51.68 6.16
N PRO A 273 3.57 51.70 4.93
CA PRO A 273 3.31 50.65 3.95
C PRO A 273 3.90 49.31 4.40
N ILE A 274 3.10 48.25 4.29
CA ILE A 274 3.49 46.88 4.62
C ILE A 274 4.32 46.29 3.48
N ASN A 275 5.37 45.57 3.84
CA ASN A 275 6.20 44.82 2.89
C ASN A 275 5.74 43.36 2.82
N ASN A 276 5.10 42.97 1.71
CA ASN A 276 4.54 41.62 1.54
C ASN A 276 5.55 40.54 1.09
N ARG A 277 6.85 40.82 1.14
CA ARG A 277 7.88 39.84 0.75
C ARG A 277 7.85 38.57 1.61
N THR A 278 7.63 38.71 2.91
CA THR A 278 7.60 37.57 3.85
C THR A 278 6.37 36.69 3.63
N TRP A 279 5.20 37.28 3.37
CA TRP A 279 4.01 36.54 2.95
C TRP A 279 4.21 35.78 1.64
N LYS A 280 4.80 36.42 0.62
CA LYS A 280 5.09 35.75 -0.66
C LYS A 280 6.05 34.58 -0.50
N ALA A 281 7.07 34.71 0.35
CA ALA A 281 8.00 33.62 0.66
C ALA A 281 7.28 32.45 1.37
N LEU A 282 6.42 32.75 2.35
CA LEU A 282 5.62 31.74 3.04
C LEU A 282 4.65 31.04 2.09
N LYS A 283 3.97 31.77 1.20
CA LYS A 283 3.09 31.19 0.18
C LYS A 283 3.82 30.20 -0.72
N GLU A 284 4.98 30.59 -1.24
CA GLU A 284 5.80 29.70 -2.08
C GLU A 284 6.22 28.45 -1.30
N ALA A 285 6.66 28.59 -0.04
CA ALA A 285 7.02 27.46 0.81
C ALA A 285 5.86 26.49 1.02
N MET A 286 4.65 27.00 1.28
CA MET A 286 3.44 26.17 1.43
C MET A 286 3.07 25.46 0.12
N VAL A 287 3.18 26.12 -1.02
CA VAL A 287 2.91 25.50 -2.35
C VAL A 287 3.91 24.39 -2.67
N VAL A 288 5.20 24.63 -2.40
CA VAL A 288 6.27 23.62 -2.55
C VAL A 288 6.05 22.45 -1.59
N GLU A 289 5.55 22.71 -0.39
CA GLU A 289 5.18 21.64 0.53
C GLU A 289 3.99 20.82 0.01
N MET A 290 2.96 21.46 -0.56
CA MET A 290 1.83 20.75 -1.19
C MET A 290 2.24 19.91 -2.40
N ASP A 291 3.33 20.25 -3.10
CA ASP A 291 3.91 19.40 -4.14
C ASP A 291 4.43 18.07 -3.58
N LYS A 292 5.09 18.13 -2.42
CA LYS A 292 5.69 16.98 -1.74
C LYS A 292 4.64 16.19 -0.97
N ARG A 293 3.92 16.86 -0.07
CA ARG A 293 2.94 16.31 0.89
C ARG A 293 1.59 17.04 0.78
N PRO A 294 0.77 16.74 -0.25
CA PRO A 294 -0.51 17.41 -0.52
C PRO A 294 -1.62 17.14 0.51
N LEU A 295 -1.34 16.40 1.58
CA LEU A 295 -2.28 16.19 2.67
C LEU A 295 -2.59 17.51 3.42
N GLY A 296 -1.56 18.35 3.62
CA GLY A 296 -1.67 19.62 4.33
C GLY A 296 -1.41 19.52 5.84
N ASP A 297 -1.19 18.32 6.39
CA ASP A 297 -0.89 18.10 7.81
C ASP A 297 0.41 18.77 8.26
N SER A 298 1.43 18.84 7.40
CA SER A 298 2.66 19.61 7.69
C SER A 298 2.45 21.12 7.66
N ILE A 299 1.46 21.62 6.92
CA ILE A 299 1.09 23.05 6.91
C ILE A 299 0.28 23.39 8.16
N LEU A 300 -0.61 22.50 8.61
CA LEU A 300 -1.46 22.76 9.77
C LEU A 300 -0.78 22.41 11.11
N GLY A 301 0.14 21.44 11.11
CA GLY A 301 0.83 20.94 12.30
C GLY A 301 0.06 19.86 13.08
N PHE A 302 -0.97 19.26 12.46
CA PHE A 302 -1.80 18.18 13.02
C PHE A 302 -2.45 17.38 11.87
N ASP A 303 -3.08 16.24 12.19
CA ASP A 303 -3.70 15.36 11.19
C ASP A 303 -4.87 16.01 10.45
N VAL A 304 -5.04 15.64 9.18
CA VAL A 304 -6.12 16.13 8.31
C VAL A 304 -7.06 14.98 8.02
N ASP A 305 -8.32 15.12 8.45
CA ASP A 305 -9.37 14.09 8.29
C ASP A 305 -9.00 12.72 8.90
N GLY A 306 -8.28 12.72 10.04
CA GLY A 306 -7.80 11.48 10.65
C GLY A 306 -6.65 10.79 9.90
N ILE A 307 -6.08 11.48 8.90
CA ILE A 307 -4.92 11.04 8.13
C ILE A 307 -3.72 11.91 8.52
N GLY A 308 -2.60 11.29 8.88
CA GLY A 308 -1.37 11.99 9.26
C GLY A 308 -0.83 11.55 10.61
N GLU A 309 0.09 12.35 11.16
CA GLU A 309 0.57 12.16 12.53
C GLU A 309 -0.27 13.03 13.48
N GLU A 310 -0.75 12.45 14.59
CA GLU A 310 -1.52 13.20 15.62
C GLU A 310 -0.73 14.40 16.18
N ILE A 311 0.61 14.32 16.15
CA ILE A 311 1.53 15.40 16.47
C ILE A 311 2.64 15.36 15.42
N PHE A 312 2.66 16.33 14.51
CA PHE A 312 3.70 16.44 13.52
C PHE A 312 4.93 17.13 14.15
N GLU A 313 6.03 16.39 14.37
CA GLU A 313 7.32 16.98 14.78
C GLU A 313 7.96 17.72 13.61
N GLY A 314 7.48 18.93 13.34
CA GLY A 314 7.86 19.73 12.18
C GLY A 314 6.70 20.59 11.70
N GLY A 315 6.80 21.13 10.48
CA GLY A 315 5.70 21.85 9.84
C GLY A 315 5.81 23.37 9.94
N ILE A 316 4.72 24.08 9.60
CA ILE A 316 4.76 25.52 9.35
C ILE A 316 5.40 26.32 10.48
N LEU A 317 5.24 25.90 11.74
CA LEU A 317 5.80 26.60 12.90
C LEU A 317 7.32 26.52 13.02
N THR A 318 7.95 25.60 12.29
CA THR A 318 9.41 25.40 12.24
C THR A 318 10.05 26.01 11.00
N TRP A 319 9.26 26.54 10.08
CA TRP A 319 9.75 27.07 8.81
C TRP A 319 10.33 28.48 8.98
N PRO A 320 11.52 28.76 8.43
CA PRO A 320 12.13 30.09 8.52
C PRO A 320 11.27 31.16 7.82
N GLU A 321 10.56 30.80 6.75
CA GLU A 321 9.63 31.70 6.06
C GLU A 321 8.43 32.07 6.94
N ALA A 322 7.94 31.13 7.74
CA ALA A 322 6.81 31.36 8.65
C ALA A 322 7.23 32.21 9.85
N GLU A 323 8.39 31.93 10.45
CA GLU A 323 8.99 32.77 11.49
C GLU A 323 9.16 34.20 10.97
N ALA A 324 9.80 34.38 9.80
CA ALA A 324 9.98 35.69 9.19
C ALA A 324 8.65 36.41 8.85
N CYS A 325 7.60 35.66 8.49
CA CYS A 325 6.29 36.22 8.21
C CYS A 325 5.58 36.68 9.48
N PHE A 326 5.54 35.84 10.52
CA PHE A 326 4.83 36.15 11.76
C PHE A 326 5.57 37.16 12.65
N ASP A 327 6.89 37.27 12.53
CA ASP A 327 7.69 38.30 13.21
C ASP A 327 7.75 39.62 12.45
N ALA A 328 7.23 39.67 11.21
CA ALA A 328 7.22 40.89 10.41
C ALA A 328 6.38 41.98 11.09
N ALA A 329 7.04 43.05 11.52
CA ALA A 329 6.43 44.13 12.28
C ALA A 329 6.68 45.51 11.67
N CYS A 330 5.85 46.46 12.07
CA CYS A 330 5.93 47.86 11.66
C CYS A 330 7.25 48.51 12.11
N MET A 331 8.00 49.08 11.16
CA MET A 331 9.27 49.76 11.43
C MET A 331 9.11 51.16 12.06
N LYS A 332 7.88 51.69 12.19
CA LYS A 332 7.64 53.01 12.79
C LYS A 332 7.94 52.96 14.28
N GLU A 333 8.77 53.90 14.76
CA GLU A 333 9.08 54.05 16.18
C GLU A 333 7.79 54.13 17.01
N GLY A 334 7.65 53.23 17.99
CA GLY A 334 6.50 53.16 18.89
C GLY A 334 5.27 52.40 18.37
N CYS A 335 5.26 51.89 17.13
CA CYS A 335 4.17 51.04 16.65
C CYS A 335 4.41 49.57 17.01
N GLY A 336 5.45 48.94 16.42
CA GLY A 336 5.77 47.53 16.63
C GLY A 336 4.66 46.54 16.24
N GLY A 337 3.60 47.00 15.57
CA GLY A 337 2.46 46.16 15.20
C GLY A 337 2.84 45.10 14.18
N LEU A 338 2.44 43.85 14.44
CA LEU A 338 2.63 42.73 13.52
C LEU A 338 1.79 42.92 12.26
N TYR A 339 2.35 42.56 11.12
CA TYR A 339 1.65 42.65 9.84
C TYR A 339 0.63 41.52 9.65
N TYR A 340 0.90 40.34 10.22
CA TYR A 340 0.07 39.15 10.08
C TYR A 340 -0.24 38.56 11.45
N ASP A 341 -1.51 38.29 11.72
CA ASP A 341 -1.93 37.59 12.93
C ASP A 341 -1.77 36.08 12.71
N LYS A 342 -0.80 35.49 13.42
CA LYS A 342 -0.48 34.06 13.34
C LYS A 342 -1.70 33.17 13.56
N CYS A 343 -2.52 33.44 14.56
CA CYS A 343 -3.66 32.60 14.91
C CYS A 343 -4.78 32.73 13.85
N ALA A 344 -5.01 33.93 13.33
CA ALA A 344 -5.99 34.15 12.27
C ALA A 344 -5.54 33.48 10.96
N THR A 345 -4.27 33.65 10.58
CA THR A 345 -3.71 33.05 9.36
C THR A 345 -3.77 31.52 9.43
N LEU A 346 -3.38 30.89 10.53
CA LEU A 346 -3.45 29.42 10.65
C LEU A 346 -4.89 28.88 10.54
N LYS A 347 -5.88 29.60 11.07
CA LYS A 347 -7.30 29.22 10.92
C LYS A 347 -7.79 29.35 9.48
N GLN A 348 -7.35 30.38 8.77
CA GLN A 348 -7.66 30.55 7.35
C GLN A 348 -7.00 29.46 6.50
N LEU A 349 -5.75 29.10 6.82
CA LEU A 349 -5.06 27.98 6.17
C LEU A 349 -5.77 26.65 6.41
N GLN A 350 -6.27 26.41 7.63
CA GLN A 350 -7.09 25.23 7.91
C GLN A 350 -8.34 25.18 7.02
N ALA A 351 -9.09 26.29 6.94
CA ALA A 351 -10.25 26.36 6.05
C ALA A 351 -9.87 26.10 4.58
N CYS A 352 -8.72 26.61 4.14
CA CYS A 352 -8.23 26.36 2.77
C CYS A 352 -7.93 24.87 2.54
N VAL A 353 -7.34 24.16 3.51
CA VAL A 353 -7.02 22.73 3.41
C VAL A 353 -8.28 21.87 3.47
N ASP A 354 -9.25 22.24 4.31
CA ASP A 354 -10.52 21.54 4.47
C ASP A 354 -11.37 21.59 3.19
N ASP A 355 -11.27 22.67 2.40
CA ASP A 355 -11.99 22.85 1.14
C ASP A 355 -11.37 22.09 -0.06
N LEU A 356 -10.20 21.45 0.12
CA LEU A 356 -9.49 20.79 -0.99
C LEU A 356 -10.14 19.47 -1.44
N PRO A 357 -10.00 19.11 -2.73
CA PRO A 357 -10.66 17.94 -3.32
C PRO A 357 -10.03 16.63 -2.85
N TRP A 358 -10.87 15.62 -2.66
CA TRP A 358 -10.49 14.25 -2.28
C TRP A 358 -10.83 13.20 -3.35
N ASP A 359 -11.48 13.63 -4.44
CA ASP A 359 -11.95 12.79 -5.53
C ASP A 359 -10.82 12.45 -6.53
N LEU A 360 -10.67 11.16 -6.81
CA LEU A 360 -9.74 10.62 -7.83
C LEU A 360 -10.21 10.86 -9.27
#